data_AF-A0A7D3WP42-F1
#
_entry.id   AF-A0A7D3WP42-F1
#
_cell.length_a   1.000
_cell.length_b   1.000
_cell.length_c   1.000
_cell.angle_alpha   90.00
_cell.angle_beta   90.00
_cell.angle_gamma   90.00
#
_symmetry.space_group_name_H-M   'P 1'
#
loop_
_entity.id
_entity.type
_entity.pdbx_description
1 polymer ?
#
loop_
_entity_poly.entity_id
_entity_poly.type
_entity_poly.pdbx_seq_one_letter_code
_entity_poly.pdbx_strand_id
1 'polypeptide(L)'
;MEILRAGENLRVGVTRPGQARQWQTARHVICCTGPLLDYSRIGTPLVQQLRTDGCLTPDPLRLGIMTNTMGELLGSDGQPSPGSLFTLGPAAGQLTLSRQPCPNYASRLSGYPRF
;
A
#
# COMPACT_ATOMS: atom_id res chain seq x y z
N MET A 1 10.30 -3.45 16.38
CA MET A 1 10.00 -4.79 16.92
C MET A 1 11.03 -5.74 16.33
N GLU A 2 11.62 -6.60 17.14
CA GLU A 2 12.54 -7.64 16.65
C GLU A 2 12.15 -8.97 17.30
N ILE A 3 12.27 -10.04 16.53
CA ILE A 3 11.82 -11.38 16.88
C ILE A 3 13.02 -12.32 16.72
N LEU A 4 13.41 -12.95 17.82
CA LEU A 4 14.51 -13.91 17.87
C LEU A 4 13.96 -15.29 18.22
N ARG A 5 14.54 -16.35 17.63
CA ARG A 5 14.22 -17.73 18.04
C ARG A 5 14.89 -18.07 19.37
N ALA A 6 14.18 -18.78 20.23
CA ALA A 6 14.65 -19.27 21.53
C ALA A 6 14.07 -20.67 21.81
N GLY A 7 14.68 -21.70 21.21
CA GLY A 7 14.17 -23.08 21.25
C GLY A 7 12.82 -23.18 20.54
N GLU A 8 11.83 -23.77 21.21
CA GLU A 8 10.43 -23.84 20.72
C GLU A 8 9.67 -22.51 20.82
N ASN A 9 10.27 -21.51 21.48
CA ASN A 9 9.65 -20.22 21.70
C ASN A 9 10.31 -19.12 20.85
N LEU A 10 9.65 -17.98 20.78
CA LEU A 10 10.13 -16.74 20.22
C LEU A 10 10.34 -15.72 21.34
N ARG A 11 11.47 -15.02 21.33
CA ARG A 11 11.68 -13.81 22.14
C ARG A 11 11.37 -12.59 21.30
N VAL A 12 10.37 -11.83 21.73
CA VAL A 12 9.88 -10.64 21.05
C VAL A 12 10.33 -9.41 21.82
N GLY A 13 11.09 -8.55 21.15
CA GLY A 13 11.50 -7.26 21.69
C GLY A 13 10.49 -6.17 21.33
N VAL A 14 9.88 -5.58 22.36
CA VAL A 14 8.95 -4.46 22.25
C VAL A 14 9.64 -3.21 22.79
N THR A 15 9.72 -2.19 21.96
CA THR A 15 10.19 -0.85 22.35
C THR A 15 9.02 0.11 22.25
N ARG A 16 8.77 0.86 23.32
CA ARG A 16 7.80 1.96 23.35
C ARG A 16 8.58 3.27 23.43
N PRO A 17 8.09 4.37 22.83
CA PRO A 17 8.74 5.67 22.95
C PRO A 17 9.03 6.01 24.42
N GLY A 18 10.26 6.40 24.72
CA GLY A 18 10.70 6.77 26.08
C GLY A 18 10.90 5.60 27.06
N GLN A 19 10.76 4.33 26.64
CA GLN A 19 10.97 3.17 27.51
C GLN A 19 12.11 2.28 27.02
N ALA A 20 12.83 1.70 27.98
CA ALA A 20 13.78 0.63 27.69
C ALA A 20 13.05 -0.56 27.05
N ARG A 21 13.77 -1.26 26.18
CA ARG A 21 13.23 -2.40 25.45
C ARG A 21 12.83 -3.52 26.40
N GLN A 22 11.61 -4.03 26.24
CA GLN A 22 11.08 -5.15 27.00
C GLN A 22 11.04 -6.42 26.15
N TRP A 23 11.43 -7.54 26.75
CA TRP A 23 11.41 -8.86 26.10
C TRP A 23 10.23 -9.68 26.60
N GLN A 24 9.47 -10.23 25.66
CA GLN A 24 8.36 -11.14 25.94
C GLN A 24 8.62 -12.48 25.24
N THR A 25 8.16 -13.57 25.85
CA THR A 25 8.25 -14.92 25.28
C THR A 25 6.89 -15.33 24.73
N ALA A 26 6.85 -15.83 23.50
CA ALA A 26 5.63 -16.28 22.85
C ALA A 26 5.91 -17.52 21.99
N ARG A 27 4.90 -18.40 21.80
CA ARG A 27 5.02 -19.53 20.86
C ARG A 27 4.77 -19.13 19.41
N HIS A 28 3.90 -18.16 19.20
CA HIS A 28 3.56 -17.63 17.87
C HIS A 28 3.50 -16.12 17.89
N VAL A 29 3.84 -15.50 16.76
CA VAL A 29 3.68 -14.06 16.51
C VAL A 29 2.91 -13.91 15.20
N ILE A 30 1.83 -13.15 15.24
CA ILE A 30 0.97 -12.89 14.07
C ILE A 30 1.13 -11.41 13.70
N CYS A 31 1.52 -11.13 12.46
CA CYS A 31 1.63 -9.76 11.96
C CYS A 31 0.25 -9.25 11.49
N CYS A 32 -0.43 -8.48 12.34
CA CYS A 32 -1.74 -7.88 12.04
C CYS A 32 -1.66 -6.40 11.62
N THR A 33 -0.47 -5.90 11.28
CA THR A 33 -0.25 -4.47 10.96
C THR A 33 -0.70 -4.07 9.56
N GLY A 34 -1.29 -4.98 8.80
CA GLY A 34 -1.56 -4.79 7.38
C GLY A 34 -0.28 -4.82 6.53
N PRO A 35 -0.42 -4.73 5.19
CA PRO A 35 0.72 -4.57 4.30
C PRO A 35 1.43 -3.24 4.56
N LEU A 36 2.73 -3.17 4.28
CA LEU A 36 3.45 -1.90 4.26
C LEU A 36 2.92 -1.08 3.08
N LEU A 37 2.22 0.02 3.36
CA LEU A 37 1.63 0.91 2.36
C LEU A 37 2.51 2.12 2.03
N ASP A 38 3.74 2.14 2.53
CA ASP A 38 4.70 3.19 2.19
C ASP A 38 5.30 2.92 0.80
N TYR A 39 4.57 3.32 -0.25
CA TYR A 39 4.97 3.18 -1.66
C TYR A 39 6.24 3.97 -2.02
N SER A 40 6.76 4.81 -1.12
CA SER A 40 8.08 5.41 -1.29
C SER A 40 9.22 4.41 -1.00
N ARG A 41 8.94 3.37 -0.20
CA ARG A 41 9.94 2.39 0.29
C ARG A 41 9.78 1.00 -0.30
N ILE A 42 8.65 0.71 -0.94
CA ILE A 42 8.41 -0.59 -1.56
C ILE A 42 9.45 -0.81 -2.67
N GLY A 43 10.19 -1.91 -2.53
CA GLY A 43 11.27 -2.32 -3.41
C GLY A 43 10.88 -3.35 -4.46
N THR A 44 9.58 -3.56 -4.71
CA THR A 44 9.16 -4.45 -5.79
C THR A 44 9.50 -3.81 -7.15
N PRO A 45 10.01 -4.57 -8.14
CA PRO A 45 10.49 -4.01 -9.40
C PRO A 45 9.46 -3.11 -10.10
N LEU A 46 8.20 -3.53 -10.16
CA LEU A 46 7.11 -2.76 -10.77
C LEU A 46 6.88 -1.41 -10.08
N VAL A 47 6.83 -1.38 -8.75
CA VAL A 47 6.60 -0.13 -8.00
C VAL A 47 7.79 0.81 -8.12
N GLN A 48 9.01 0.26 -8.18
CA GLN A 48 10.20 1.06 -8.45
C GLN A 48 10.14 1.69 -9.83
N GLN A 49 9.82 0.92 -10.88
CA GLN A 49 9.70 1.43 -12.25
C GLN A 49 8.63 2.52 -12.37
N LEU A 50 7.40 2.26 -11.90
CA LEU A 50 6.31 3.24 -11.95
C LEU A 50 6.67 4.55 -11.23
N ARG A 51 7.41 4.48 -10.13
CA ARG A 51 7.88 5.66 -9.41
C ARG A 51 8.99 6.39 -10.17
N THR A 52 9.95 5.66 -10.74
CA THR A 52 11.02 6.24 -11.55
C THR A 52 10.47 6.92 -12.82
N ASP A 53 9.45 6.32 -13.42
CA ASP A 53 8.81 6.82 -14.65
C ASP A 53 7.81 7.96 -14.38
N GLY A 54 7.59 8.32 -13.11
CA GLY A 54 6.63 9.37 -12.74
C GLY A 54 5.16 8.97 -12.90
N CYS A 55 4.87 7.68 -13.09
CA CYS A 55 3.53 7.09 -13.24
C CYS A 55 2.86 6.74 -11.90
N LEU A 56 3.45 7.12 -10.77
CA LEU A 56 2.92 6.86 -9.43
C LEU A 56 3.45 7.90 -8.44
N THR A 57 2.54 8.57 -7.75
CA THR A 57 2.85 9.46 -6.63
C THR A 57 2.42 8.82 -5.31
N PRO A 58 3.36 8.51 -4.39
CA PRO A 58 3.00 8.03 -3.07
C PRO A 58 2.14 9.06 -2.32
N ASP A 59 1.17 8.58 -1.55
CA ASP A 59 0.38 9.42 -0.66
C ASP A 59 1.29 10.14 0.37
N PRO A 60 1.12 11.45 0.63
CA PRO A 60 1.94 12.18 1.58
C PRO A 60 1.94 11.61 3.01
N LEU A 61 0.84 10.97 3.43
CA LEU A 61 0.74 10.30 4.73
C LEU A 61 1.32 8.88 4.70
N ARG A 62 1.81 8.42 3.54
CA ARG A 62 2.42 7.10 3.31
C ARG A 62 1.45 5.95 3.58
N LEU A 63 0.17 6.20 3.34
CA LEU A 63 -0.91 5.22 3.52
C LEU A 63 -1.34 4.56 2.20
N GLY A 64 -0.68 4.90 1.09
CA GLY A 64 -1.02 4.36 -0.22
C GLY A 64 -0.42 5.16 -1.37
N ILE A 65 -1.17 5.21 -2.45
CA ILE A 65 -0.85 5.93 -3.69
C ILE A 65 -1.91 7.01 -3.90
N MET A 66 -1.53 8.14 -4.47
CA MET A 66 -2.46 9.17 -4.87
C MET A 66 -3.31 8.72 -6.06
N THR A 67 -4.63 8.83 -5.90
CA THR A 67 -5.60 8.55 -6.97
C THR A 67 -6.56 9.71 -7.15
N ASN A 68 -7.10 9.86 -8.36
CA ASN A 68 -8.26 10.73 -8.57
C ASN A 68 -9.55 10.09 -8.01
N THR A 69 -10.68 10.80 -8.11
CA THR A 69 -12.01 10.33 -7.67
C THR A 69 -12.47 9.05 -8.36
N MET A 70 -11.88 8.70 -9.51
CA MET A 70 -12.18 7.48 -10.27
C MET A 70 -11.23 6.32 -9.94
N GLY A 71 -10.25 6.54 -9.05
CA GLY A 71 -9.25 5.53 -8.67
C GLY A 71 -8.06 5.42 -9.61
N GLU A 72 -7.92 6.32 -10.60
CA GLU A 72 -6.73 6.35 -11.47
C GLU A 72 -5.53 6.89 -10.71
N LEU A 73 -4.38 6.24 -10.86
CA LEU A 73 -3.12 6.66 -10.26
C LEU A 73 -2.70 8.02 -10.81
N LEU A 74 -2.36 8.93 -9.90
CA LEU A 74 -1.79 10.22 -10.25
C LEU A 74 -0.28 10.10 -10.40
N GLY A 75 0.22 10.60 -11.53
CA GLY A 75 1.64 10.77 -11.80
C GLY A 75 2.24 11.94 -11.03
N SER A 76 3.53 12.20 -11.24
CA SER A 76 4.26 13.27 -10.55
C SER A 76 3.80 14.68 -10.92
N ASP A 77 3.13 14.82 -12.06
CA ASP A 77 2.51 16.06 -12.55
C ASP A 77 1.07 16.27 -12.02
N GLY A 78 0.57 15.34 -11.21
CA GLY A 78 -0.80 15.35 -10.70
C GLY A 78 -1.85 14.97 -11.75
N GLN A 79 -1.45 14.53 -12.94
CA GLN A 79 -2.36 14.01 -13.96
C GLN A 79 -2.52 12.49 -13.85
N PRO A 80 -3.61 11.93 -14.40
CA PRO A 80 -3.75 10.48 -14.51
C PRO A 80 -2.59 9.88 -15.28
N SER A 81 -2.06 8.78 -14.76
CA SER A 81 -0.90 8.12 -15.35
C SER A 81 -1.19 7.58 -16.76
N PRO A 82 -0.22 7.62 -17.69
CA PRO A 82 -0.39 7.09 -19.03
C PRO A 82 -0.89 5.65 -19.02
N GLY A 83 -1.88 5.34 -19.87
CA GLY A 83 -2.47 4.00 -19.96
C GLY A 83 -3.53 3.68 -18.90
N SER A 84 -4.01 4.69 -18.14
CA SER A 84 -5.07 4.54 -17.12
C SER A 84 -4.76 3.42 -16.13
N LEU A 85 -3.72 3.64 -15.31
CA LEU A 85 -3.38 2.73 -14.22
C LEU A 85 -4.37 2.90 -13.05
N PHE A 86 -4.79 1.80 -12.43
CA PHE A 86 -5.68 1.79 -11.27
C PHE A 86 -5.09 0.96 -10.13
N THR A 87 -5.48 1.26 -8.90
CA THR A 87 -5.17 0.45 -7.72
C THR A 87 -6.44 0.07 -6.97
N LEU A 88 -6.42 -1.08 -6.30
CA LEU A 88 -7.54 -1.62 -5.55
C LEU A 88 -7.12 -1.96 -4.12
N GLY A 89 -8.07 -1.85 -3.19
CA GLY A 89 -7.85 -2.17 -1.79
C GLY A 89 -7.09 -1.05 -1.03
N PRO A 90 -6.38 -1.40 0.06
CA PRO A 90 -5.82 -0.41 1.00
C PRO A 90 -4.84 0.59 0.36
N ALA A 91 -4.24 0.20 -0.76
CA ALA A 91 -3.32 1.02 -1.54
C ALA A 91 -3.97 2.28 -2.15
N ALA A 92 -5.29 2.30 -2.31
CA ALA A 92 -6.03 3.46 -2.79
C ALA A 92 -6.16 4.59 -1.73
N GLY A 93 -5.54 4.44 -0.55
CA GLY A 93 -5.51 5.46 0.51
C GLY A 93 -6.84 5.69 1.23
N GLN A 94 -7.96 5.19 0.68
CA GLN A 94 -9.27 5.31 1.29
C GLN A 94 -9.57 4.13 2.22
N LEU A 95 -9.49 4.39 3.53
CA LEU A 95 -10.23 3.63 4.55
C LEU A 95 -11.75 3.85 4.46
N THR A 96 -12.22 4.70 3.54
CA THR A 96 -13.64 4.87 3.24
C THR A 96 -13.99 3.95 2.09
N LEU A 97 -14.78 2.91 2.40
CA LEU A 97 -15.57 2.16 1.41
C LEU A 97 -16.61 3.12 0.83
N SER A 98 -16.18 4.09 0.00
CA SER A 98 -17.09 4.97 -0.70
C SER A 98 -17.76 4.10 -1.74
N ARG A 99 -19.02 3.76 -1.45
CA ARG A 99 -19.89 2.95 -2.29
C ARG A 99 -20.38 3.75 -3.49
N GLN A 100 -19.57 4.65 -4.03
CA GLN A 100 -19.91 5.44 -5.21
C GLN A 100 -19.47 4.65 -6.45
N PRO A 101 -20.42 4.04 -7.19
CA PRO A 101 -20.09 3.46 -8.47
C PRO A 101 -19.54 4.56 -9.39
N CYS A 102 -18.42 4.27 -10.05
CA CYS A 102 -17.90 5.11 -11.13
C CYS A 102 -19.01 5.31 -12.17
N PRO A 103 -19.46 6.55 -12.42
CA PRO A 103 -20.39 6.80 -13.51
C PRO A 103 -19.77 6.27 -14.80
N ASN A 104 -20.52 5.51 -15.58
CA ASN A 104 -20.13 4.98 -16.90
C ASN A 104 -19.07 3.84 -16.92
N TYR A 105 -18.95 3.05 -15.85
CA TYR A 105 -18.08 1.85 -15.84
C TYR A 105 -18.31 0.91 -17.04
N ALA A 106 -19.58 0.64 -17.39
CA ALA A 106 -19.93 -0.30 -18.45
C ALA A 106 -19.53 0.16 -19.86
N SER A 107 -19.53 1.47 -20.15
CA SER A 107 -19.21 1.99 -21.49
C SER A 107 -17.71 2.05 -21.77
N ARG A 108 -16.86 2.02 -20.74
CA ARG A 108 -15.39 1.99 -20.91
C ARG A 108 -14.80 0.59 -21.02
N LEU A 109 -15.48 -0.46 -20.52
CA LEU A 109 -15.10 -1.85 -20.81
C LEU A 109 -15.19 -2.20 -22.30
N SER A 110 -15.94 -1.41 -23.08
CA SER A 110 -16.02 -1.50 -24.55
C SER A 110 -14.68 -1.20 -25.25
N GLY A 111 -13.80 -0.40 -24.62
CA GLY A 111 -12.53 0.05 -25.20
C GLY A 111 -11.32 -0.80 -24.83
N TYR A 112 -11.46 -1.77 -23.92
CA TYR A 112 -10.36 -2.65 -23.53
C TYR A 112 -10.33 -3.89 -24.42
N PRO A 113 -9.16 -4.31 -24.94
CA PRO A 113 -9.04 -5.58 -25.64
C PRO A 113 -9.48 -6.70 -24.68
N ARG A 114 -10.44 -7.53 -25.12
CA ARG A 114 -10.78 -8.76 -24.39
C ARG A 114 -9.59 -9.72 -24.55
N PHE A 115 -9.03 -10.16 -23.42
CA PHE A 115 -8.05 -11.25 -23.38
C PHE A 115 -8.65 -12.54 -23.92
#